data_AF-A0A287D9A4-F1
#
_entry.id   AF-A0A287D9A4-F1
#
_cell.length_a   1.000
_cell.length_b   1.000
_cell.length_c   1.000
_cell.angle_alpha   90.00
_cell.angle_beta   90.00
_cell.angle_gamma   90.00
#
_symmetry.space_group_name_H-M   'P 1'
#
loop_
_entity.id
_entity.type
_entity.pdbx_description
1 polymer ?
#
loop_
_entity_poly.entity_id
_entity_poly.type
_entity_poly.pdbx_seq_one_letter_code
_entity_poly.pdbx_strand_id
1 'polypeptide(L)'
;MCNTNMSVSTDGAISTSQIPASEQETLVRPKPLLLKLLKSVDTYTVKEVIFYLGQYIMTKLLYDEKQQHIVYYLFGVPSFFVKEHRRIYTMIYKNLVVANQEEPSDSRNSLSEEG
;
A
#
# COMPACT_ATOMS: atom_id res chain seq x y z
N MET A 1 51.42 -17.51 -13.00
CA MET A 1 50.00 -17.15 -13.26
C MET A 1 49.17 -17.64 -12.10
N CYS A 2 48.65 -16.72 -11.30
CA CYS A 2 47.68 -16.99 -10.24
C CYS A 2 46.86 -15.71 -10.05
N ASN A 3 45.70 -15.65 -10.69
CA ASN A 3 44.73 -14.59 -10.49
C ASN A 3 43.49 -15.24 -9.89
N THR A 4 43.46 -15.28 -8.56
CA THR A 4 42.29 -15.73 -7.79
C THR A 4 41.22 -14.66 -7.92
N ASN A 5 40.22 -14.93 -8.76
CA ASN A 5 38.98 -14.16 -8.79
C ASN A 5 38.21 -14.45 -7.51
N MET A 6 38.37 -13.57 -6.52
CA MET A 6 37.55 -13.55 -5.32
C MET A 6 36.17 -13.03 -5.72
N SER A 7 35.26 -13.93 -6.09
CA SER A 7 33.84 -13.61 -6.14
C SER A 7 33.34 -13.56 -4.70
N VAL A 8 33.32 -12.36 -4.13
CA VAL A 8 32.52 -12.07 -2.95
C VAL A 8 31.07 -12.35 -3.35
N SER A 9 30.57 -13.50 -2.92
CA SER A 9 29.13 -13.72 -2.81
C SER A 9 28.71 -13.00 -1.54
N THR A 10 28.35 -11.72 -1.67
CA THR A 10 27.58 -11.03 -0.64
C THR A 10 26.15 -11.59 -0.67
N ASP A 11 25.97 -12.73 0.00
CA ASP A 11 24.73 -13.06 0.66
C ASP A 11 24.38 -11.88 1.59
N GLY A 12 23.26 -11.20 1.33
CA GLY A 12 22.81 -10.12 2.22
C GLY A 12 21.99 -8.99 1.59
N ALA A 13 21.78 -8.97 0.27
CA ALA A 13 20.78 -8.08 -0.30
C ALA A 13 19.38 -8.69 -0.11
N ILE A 14 18.81 -8.53 1.09
CA ILE A 14 17.37 -8.62 1.31
C ILE A 14 16.74 -7.63 0.32
N SER A 15 16.23 -8.19 -0.78
CA SER A 15 15.62 -7.46 -1.87
C SER A 15 14.53 -6.55 -1.30
N THR A 16 14.72 -5.25 -1.51
CA THR A 16 13.69 -4.23 -1.33
C THR A 16 12.44 -4.69 -2.09
N SER A 17 11.43 -5.14 -1.35
CA SER A 17 10.06 -5.38 -1.84
C SER A 17 9.88 -6.58 -2.79
N GLN A 18 9.48 -7.73 -2.24
CA GLN A 18 8.96 -8.88 -3.02
C GLN A 18 7.51 -8.63 -3.49
N ILE A 19 7.25 -7.46 -4.08
CA ILE A 19 5.95 -7.16 -4.70
C ILE A 19 6.19 -6.92 -6.19
N PRO A 20 5.50 -7.65 -7.09
CA PRO A 20 5.54 -7.37 -8.51
C PRO A 20 5.23 -5.90 -8.78
N ALA A 21 6.01 -5.24 -9.63
CA ALA A 21 5.80 -3.82 -9.96
C ALA A 21 4.35 -3.52 -10.40
N SER A 22 3.67 -4.50 -11.03
CA SER A 22 2.27 -4.43 -11.43
C SER A 22 1.29 -4.21 -10.26
N GLU A 23 1.55 -4.78 -9.09
CA GLU A 23 0.70 -4.60 -7.91
C GLU A 23 0.84 -3.20 -7.30
N GLN A 24 1.98 -2.54 -7.51
CA GLN A 24 2.21 -1.17 -7.03
C GLN A 24 1.46 -0.12 -7.87
N GLU A 25 1.23 -0.42 -9.16
CA GLU A 25 0.50 0.46 -10.09
C GLU A 25 -1.01 0.19 -10.12
N THR A 26 -1.50 -0.81 -9.38
CA THR A 26 -2.92 -1.12 -9.32
C THR A 26 -3.72 0.06 -8.75
N LEU A 27 -4.78 0.45 -9.46
CA LEU A 27 -5.71 1.48 -9.00
C LEU A 27 -6.60 0.95 -7.87
N VAL A 28 -6.73 1.74 -6.83
CA VAL A 28 -7.42 1.41 -5.60
C VAL A 28 -8.24 2.59 -5.09
N ARG A 29 -9.36 2.29 -4.44
CA ARG A 29 -10.18 3.25 -3.70
C ARG A 29 -9.92 3.07 -2.20
N PRO A 30 -9.41 4.09 -1.50
CA PRO A 30 -9.24 4.05 -0.05
C PRO A 30 -10.58 3.94 0.66
N LYS A 31 -10.65 3.12 1.72
CA LYS A 31 -11.79 3.19 2.66
C LYS A 31 -11.85 4.58 3.31
N PRO A 32 -13.04 5.06 3.74
CA PRO A 32 -13.21 6.42 4.26
C PRO A 32 -12.22 6.85 5.35
N LEU A 33 -11.77 5.91 6.21
CA LEU A 33 -10.76 6.19 7.23
C LEU A 33 -9.39 6.52 6.66
N LEU A 34 -8.97 5.84 5.60
CA LEU A 34 -7.72 6.12 4.89
C LEU A 34 -7.86 7.38 4.03
N LEU A 35 -9.02 7.60 3.42
CA LEU A 35 -9.28 8.77 2.57
C LEU A 35 -9.08 10.10 3.33
N LYS A 36 -9.50 10.18 4.61
CA LYS A 36 -9.29 11.36 5.47
C LYS A 36 -7.81 11.69 5.73
N LEU A 37 -6.94 10.71 5.59
CA LEU A 37 -5.49 10.87 5.80
C LEU A 37 -4.76 11.24 4.50
N LEU A 38 -5.37 10.93 3.37
CA LEU A 38 -4.85 11.21 2.03
C LEU A 38 -5.39 12.56 1.51
N LYS A 39 -4.99 12.94 0.30
CA LYS A 39 -5.34 14.23 -0.32
C LYS A 39 -6.81 14.36 -0.78
N SER A 40 -7.75 13.60 -0.21
CA SER A 40 -9.17 13.61 -0.58
C SER A 40 -9.47 13.35 -2.07
N VAL A 41 -8.66 12.52 -2.73
CA VAL A 41 -8.90 12.05 -4.11
C VAL A 41 -9.55 10.66 -4.04
N ASP A 42 -10.50 10.35 -4.91
CA ASP A 42 -11.29 9.11 -4.79
C ASP A 42 -10.54 7.85 -5.21
N THR A 43 -9.45 7.98 -5.99
CA THR A 43 -8.68 6.86 -6.53
C THR A 43 -7.18 7.16 -6.44
N TYR A 44 -6.39 6.14 -6.11
CA TYR A 44 -4.93 6.19 -6.03
C TYR A 44 -4.33 4.91 -6.61
N THR A 45 -3.06 4.93 -6.97
CA THR A 45 -2.26 3.70 -7.07
C THR A 45 -1.80 3.24 -5.69
N VAL A 46 -1.49 1.95 -5.53
CA VAL A 46 -0.91 1.42 -4.28
C VAL A 46 0.39 2.17 -3.92
N LYS A 47 1.22 2.51 -4.92
CA LYS A 47 2.44 3.31 -4.75
C LYS A 47 2.15 4.69 -4.15
N GLU A 48 1.14 5.40 -4.65
CA GLU A 48 0.77 6.71 -4.13
C GLU A 48 0.22 6.63 -2.70
N VAL A 49 -0.56 5.60 -2.39
CA VAL A 49 -1.05 5.37 -1.02
C VAL A 49 0.13 5.20 -0.06
N ILE A 50 1.11 4.38 -0.42
CA ILE A 50 2.32 4.17 0.39
C ILE A 50 3.09 5.49 0.56
N PHE A 51 3.29 6.23 -0.54
CA PHE A 51 3.99 7.50 -0.53
C PHE A 51 3.33 8.53 0.39
N TYR A 52 2.03 8.75 0.24
CA TYR A 52 1.29 9.71 1.07
C TYR A 52 1.16 9.27 2.52
N LEU A 53 1.08 7.97 2.77
CA LEU A 53 1.09 7.44 4.13
C LEU A 53 2.43 7.70 4.82
N GLY A 54 3.54 7.54 4.11
CA GLY A 54 4.88 7.91 4.61
C GLY A 54 4.96 9.39 4.96
N GLN A 55 4.47 10.27 4.09
CA GLN A 55 4.41 11.71 4.35
C GLN A 55 3.55 12.05 5.58
N TYR A 56 2.41 11.37 5.75
CA TYR A 56 1.55 11.56 6.91
C TYR A 56 2.25 11.18 8.22
N ILE A 57 2.91 10.01 8.26
CA ILE A 57 3.68 9.54 9.42
C ILE A 57 4.77 10.55 9.80
N MET A 58 5.51 11.06 8.82
CA MET A 58 6.57 12.05 9.05
C MET A 58 6.00 13.39 9.53
N THR A 59 4.95 13.89 8.91
CA THR A 59 4.33 15.19 9.24
C THR A 59 3.68 15.20 10.61
N LYS A 60 3.09 14.06 11.01
CA LYS A 60 2.43 13.90 12.30
C LYS A 60 3.35 13.34 13.39
N LEU A 61 4.62 13.09 13.07
CA LEU A 61 5.62 12.55 14.00
C LEU A 61 5.10 11.27 14.71
N LEU A 62 4.46 10.38 13.93
CA LEU A 62 3.89 9.13 14.47
C LEU A 62 4.93 8.04 14.71
N TYR A 63 6.20 8.34 14.47
CA TYR A 63 7.32 7.42 14.69
C TYR A 63 7.96 7.63 16.06
N ASP A 64 8.62 6.60 16.57
CA ASP A 64 9.42 6.72 17.79
C ASP A 64 10.70 7.53 17.53
N GLU A 65 10.96 8.56 18.33
CA GLU A 65 12.13 9.45 18.14
C GLU A 65 13.47 8.70 18.24
N LYS A 66 13.55 7.69 19.12
CA LYS A 66 14.77 6.89 19.33
C LYS A 66 14.84 5.74 18.34
N GLN A 67 13.68 5.21 17.97
CA GLN A 67 13.55 4.04 17.10
C GLN A 67 12.62 4.35 15.92
N GLN A 68 13.04 5.21 14.99
CA GLN A 68 12.23 5.70 13.86
C GLN A 68 11.62 4.60 12.95
N HIS A 69 12.05 3.36 13.12
CA HIS A 69 11.47 2.20 12.47
C HIS A 69 10.20 1.67 13.18
N ILE A 70 9.78 2.26 14.30
CA ILE A 70 8.52 1.98 15.02
C ILE A 70 7.56 3.13 14.76
N VAL A 71 6.34 2.81 14.31
CA VAL A 71 5.25 3.77 14.09
C VAL A 71 4.06 3.40 14.97
N TYR A 72 3.46 4.40 15.60
CA TYR A 72 2.33 4.26 16.53
C TYR A 72 1.00 4.68 15.90
N TYR A 73 -0.09 4.05 16.36
CA TYR A 73 -1.48 4.44 16.13
C TYR A 73 -1.89 4.71 14.67
N LEU A 74 -1.73 3.70 13.81
CA LEU A 74 -2.10 3.79 12.40
C LEU A 74 -3.07 2.66 12.02
N PHE A 75 -4.21 2.99 11.40
CA PHE A 75 -5.29 2.03 11.06
C PHE A 75 -5.80 1.18 12.23
N GLY A 76 -5.85 1.74 13.44
CA GLY A 76 -6.29 0.99 14.63
C GLY A 76 -5.26 -0.01 15.16
N VAL A 77 -4.04 -0.01 14.63
CA VAL A 77 -2.93 -0.81 15.14
C VAL A 77 -2.12 0.02 16.14
N PRO A 78 -1.87 -0.47 17.38
CA PRO A 78 -1.14 0.27 18.42
C PRO A 78 0.27 0.66 17.99
N SER A 79 1.01 -0.29 17.39
CA SER A 79 2.31 -0.04 16.78
C SER A 79 2.69 -1.10 15.74
N PHE A 80 3.57 -0.73 14.81
CA PHE A 80 4.17 -1.65 13.85
C PHE A 80 5.59 -1.22 13.47
N PHE A 81 6.38 -2.19 12.97
CA PHE A 81 7.72 -1.94 12.49
C PHE A 81 7.72 -1.63 10.99
N VAL A 82 8.31 -0.51 10.59
CA VAL A 82 8.47 -0.10 9.18
C VAL A 82 9.28 -1.12 8.38
N LYS A 83 10.19 -1.83 9.05
CA LYS A 83 11.00 -2.91 8.44
C LYS A 83 10.19 -4.18 8.17
N GLU A 84 8.99 -4.33 8.74
CA GLU A 84 8.13 -5.50 8.56
C GLU A 84 7.21 -5.32 7.34
N HIS A 85 7.81 -5.29 6.15
CA HIS A 85 7.14 -4.90 4.90
C HIS A 85 5.83 -5.68 4.67
N ARG A 86 5.86 -7.01 4.81
CA ARG A 86 4.67 -7.88 4.61
C ARG A 86 3.49 -7.47 5.48
N ARG A 87 3.73 -7.09 6.73
CA ARG A 87 2.69 -6.66 7.67
C ARG A 87 2.11 -5.31 7.28
N ILE A 88 2.95 -4.36 6.87
CA ILE A 88 2.54 -3.04 6.39
C ILE A 88 1.64 -3.18 5.17
N TYR A 89 2.06 -3.97 4.17
CA TYR A 89 1.25 -4.21 2.98
C TYR A 89 -0.09 -4.86 3.35
N THR A 90 -0.10 -5.86 4.22
CA THR A 90 -1.35 -6.48 4.70
C THR A 90 -2.27 -5.45 5.36
N MET A 91 -1.74 -4.53 6.17
CA MET A 91 -2.52 -3.46 6.79
C MET A 91 -3.08 -2.48 5.74
N ILE A 92 -2.26 -2.09 4.76
CA ILE A 92 -2.66 -1.18 3.68
C ILE A 92 -3.77 -1.82 2.84
N TYR A 93 -3.57 -3.03 2.31
CA TYR A 93 -4.56 -3.70 1.45
C TYR A 93 -5.89 -3.97 2.16
N LYS A 94 -5.89 -4.24 3.48
CA LYS A 94 -7.14 -4.34 4.27
C LYS A 94 -7.96 -3.04 4.27
N ASN A 95 -7.32 -1.90 4.03
CA ASN A 95 -7.93 -0.56 3.98
C ASN A 95 -8.16 -0.05 2.55
N LEU A 96 -7.89 -0.87 1.54
CA LEU A 96 -8.09 -0.56 0.13
C LEU A 96 -9.18 -1.44 -0.49
N VAL A 97 -9.82 -0.92 -1.53
CA VAL A 97 -10.69 -1.67 -2.44
C VAL A 97 -10.06 -1.55 -3.83
N VAL A 98 -9.81 -2.67 -4.51
CA VAL A 98 -9.27 -2.63 -5.88
C VAL A 98 -10.32 -1.99 -6.78
N ALA A 99 -9.91 -0.97 -7.55
CA ALA A 99 -10.76 -0.32 -8.53
C ALA A 99 -10.82 -1.19 -9.79
N ASN A 100 -11.36 -2.41 -9.66
CA ASN A 100 -11.76 -3.16 -10.83
C ASN A 100 -13.09 -2.59 -11.33
N GLN A 101 -13.20 -2.58 -12.66
CA GLN A 101 -14.11 -1.80 -13.50
C GLN A 101 -15.56 -1.78 -13.02
N GLU A 102 -16.25 -0.68 -13.35
CA GLU A 102 -17.71 -0.49 -13.27
C GLU A 102 -18.47 -1.73 -12.78
N GLU A 103 -19.10 -1.62 -11.61
CA GLU A 103 -20.31 -2.39 -11.34
C GLU A 103 -21.16 -2.33 -12.63
N PRO A 104 -21.45 -3.48 -13.29
CA PRO A 104 -22.34 -3.45 -14.44
C PRO A 104 -23.60 -2.77 -13.95
N SER A 105 -23.89 -1.62 -14.56
CA SER A 105 -25.08 -0.87 -14.25
C SER A 105 -26.24 -1.84 -14.36
N ASP A 106 -26.98 -2.04 -13.29
CA ASP A 106 -28.32 -2.64 -13.35
C ASP A 106 -29.26 -1.64 -14.06
N SER A 107 -28.92 -1.24 -15.28
CA SER A 107 -29.83 -0.69 -16.27
C SER A 107 -30.49 -1.85 -16.99
N ARG A 108 -31.16 -2.73 -16.24
CA ARG A 108 -32.21 -3.54 -16.83
C ARG A 108 -33.39 -2.62 -17.10
N ASN A 109 -33.28 -1.98 -18.25
CA ASN A 109 -34.30 -1.24 -18.96
C ASN A 109 -35.63 -2.02 -18.88
N SER A 110 -36.67 -1.34 -18.42
CA SER A 110 -38.06 -1.74 -18.50
C SER A 110 -38.44 -2.16 -19.92
N LEU A 111 -39.01 -3.36 -20.07
CA LEU A 111 -39.85 -3.69 -21.22
C LEU A 111 -41.23 -4.08 -20.68
N SER A 112 -42.14 -3.11 -20.73
CA SER A 112 -43.57 -3.32 -20.78
C SER A 112 -43.92 -4.02 -22.09
N GLU A 113 -44.55 -5.19 -22.03
CA GLU A 113 -45.41 -5.70 -23.10
C GLU A 113 -46.64 -6.39 -22.49
N GLU A 114 -47.77 -6.09 -23.11
CA GLU A 114 -49.14 -6.50 -22.79
C GLU A 114 -49.37 -8.01 -22.87
N GLY A 115 -50.37 -8.48 -22.10
CA GLY A 115 -51.01 -9.79 -22.21
C GLY A 115 -52.25 -9.84 -21.34
#